data_AF-A0A662JVU7-F1
#
_entry.id   AF-A0A662JVU7-F1
#
_cell.length_a   1.000
_cell.length_b   1.000
_cell.length_c   1.000
_cell.angle_alpha   90.00
_cell.angle_beta   90.00
_cell.angle_gamma   90.00
#
_symmetry.space_group_name_H-M   'P 1'
#
loop_
_entity.id
_entity.type
_entity.pdbx_description
1 polymer ?
#
loop_
_entity_poly.entity_id
_entity_poly.type
_entity_poly.pdbx_seq_one_letter_code
_entity_poly.pdbx_strand_id
1 'polypeptide(L)'
;MKKIEFIFNYYKYPVIPVKFFYDGKETPFIDALLDSGGDFIVIPMPIAKYLGLKLKKAGAVDTAGGETLLFKAKLHMILGKKEKNVKYHNIEIHVSGRDDIPVLIGRHPVFEDYEIIFRKNANQLILRSILS
;
A
#
# COMPACT_ATOMS: atom_id res chain seq x y z
N MET A 1 -21.69 11.43 -1.07
CA MET A 1 -20.96 10.45 -0.24
C MET A 1 -20.37 11.15 0.97
N LYS A 2 -20.25 10.49 2.13
CA LYS A 2 -19.71 11.12 3.36
C LYS A 2 -18.20 11.27 3.19
N LYS A 3 -17.66 12.48 3.41
CA LYS A 3 -16.20 12.69 3.43
C LYS A 3 -15.58 11.76 4.48
N ILE A 4 -14.63 10.92 4.07
CA ILE A 4 -13.88 10.04 4.96
C ILE A 4 -12.57 10.73 5.27
N GLU A 5 -12.24 10.86 6.55
CA GLU A 5 -10.96 11.41 6.99
C GLU A 5 -10.29 10.42 7.92
N PHE A 6 -9.12 9.90 7.58
CA PHE A 6 -8.32 9.10 8.50
C PHE A 6 -7.30 9.97 9.21
N ILE A 7 -7.09 9.72 10.50
CA ILE A 7 -6.04 10.34 11.29
C ILE A 7 -5.23 9.23 11.92
N PHE A 8 -3.95 9.15 11.54
CA PHE A 8 -2.98 8.18 12.02
C PHE A 8 -1.86 8.87 12.78
N ASN A 9 -1.15 8.11 13.61
CA ASN A 9 0.03 8.62 14.30
C ASN A 9 1.21 8.71 13.33
N TYR A 10 1.95 9.82 13.36
CA TYR A 10 3.09 10.10 12.49
C TYR A 10 4.36 10.42 13.30
N TYR A 11 5.04 9.36 13.76
CA TYR A 11 6.23 9.51 14.62
C TYR A 11 7.55 9.62 13.85
N LYS A 12 7.84 8.67 12.95
CA LYS A 12 9.09 8.65 12.17
C LYS A 12 8.79 8.51 10.69
N TYR A 13 7.96 7.54 10.34
CA TYR A 13 7.57 7.23 8.97
C TYR A 13 6.07 7.38 8.78
N PRO A 14 5.61 7.83 7.59
CA PRO A 14 4.20 7.97 7.29
C PRO A 14 3.61 6.61 6.93
N VAL A 15 3.24 5.84 7.94
CA VAL A 15 2.66 4.52 7.74
C VAL A 15 1.14 4.53 7.89
N ILE A 16 0.46 3.77 7.06
CA ILE A 16 -0.97 3.52 7.13
C ILE A 16 -1.24 2.03 7.27
N PRO A 17 -2.23 1.62 8.08
CA PRO A 17 -2.56 0.22 8.22
C PRO A 17 -3.33 -0.27 7.00
N VAL A 18 -2.83 -1.34 6.40
CA VAL A 18 -3.47 -2.02 5.27
C VAL A 18 -3.60 -3.51 5.54
N LYS A 19 -4.55 -4.14 4.86
CA LYS A 19 -4.73 -5.59 4.83
C LYS A 19 -4.91 -6.03 3.38
N PHE A 20 -4.25 -7.10 2.97
CA PHE A 20 -4.41 -7.63 1.62
C PHE A 20 -5.24 -8.93 1.65
N PHE A 21 -6.07 -9.13 0.63
CA PHE A 21 -6.88 -10.32 0.45
C PHE A 21 -6.83 -10.81 -1.00
N TYR A 22 -6.70 -12.12 -1.16
CA TYR A 22 -6.73 -12.80 -2.46
C TYR A 22 -7.23 -14.24 -2.27
N ASP A 23 -8.22 -14.64 -3.07
CA ASP A 23 -8.70 -16.02 -3.15
C ASP A 23 -8.95 -16.71 -1.79
N GLY A 24 -9.70 -16.04 -0.92
CA GLY A 24 -10.04 -16.56 0.41
C GLY A 24 -8.94 -16.41 1.48
N LYS A 25 -7.73 -15.96 1.11
CA LYS A 25 -6.63 -15.71 2.04
C LYS A 25 -6.48 -14.23 2.34
N GLU A 26 -6.09 -13.92 3.57
CA GLU A 26 -5.85 -12.54 4.02
C GLU A 26 -4.61 -12.42 4.89
N THR A 27 -3.88 -11.31 4.75
CA THR A 27 -2.79 -10.98 5.66
C THR A 27 -3.33 -10.49 7.01
N PRO A 28 -2.54 -10.50 8.09
CA PRO A 28 -2.74 -9.57 9.20
C PRO A 28 -2.71 -8.11 8.71
N PHE A 29 -3.09 -7.15 9.57
CA PHE A 29 -2.83 -5.74 9.29
C PHE A 29 -1.33 -5.47 9.26
N ILE A 30 -0.89 -4.78 8.22
CA ILE A 30 0.50 -4.38 7.98
C ILE A 30 0.54 -2.85 8.01
N ASP A 31 1.52 -2.28 8.69
CA ASP A 31 1.80 -0.85 8.61
C ASP A 31 2.62 -0.59 7.33
N ALA A 32 1.95 -0.09 6.30
CA ALA A 32 2.54 0.16 4.99
C ALA A 32 3.00 1.62 4.86
N LEU A 33 4.17 1.83 4.26
CA LEU A 33 4.77 3.14 4.06
C LEU A 33 4.10 3.87 2.89
N LEU A 34 3.61 5.08 3.12
CA LEU A 34 3.23 6.00 2.04
C LEU A 34 4.49 6.49 1.33
N ASP A 35 4.58 6.22 0.04
CA ASP A 35 5.74 6.54 -0.79
C ASP A 35 5.30 7.31 -2.03
N SER A 36 5.32 8.65 -1.95
CA SER A 36 4.99 9.52 -3.07
C SER A 36 5.98 9.44 -4.23
N GLY A 37 7.16 8.84 -4.00
CA GLY A 37 8.17 8.61 -5.03
C GLY A 37 7.83 7.47 -5.98
N GLY A 38 6.97 6.54 -5.56
CA GLY A 38 6.50 5.42 -6.36
C GLY A 38 5.11 5.65 -6.99
N ASP A 39 4.87 5.03 -8.14
CA ASP A 39 3.56 5.07 -8.80
C ASP A 39 2.59 4.02 -8.27
N PHE A 40 3.10 2.85 -7.88
CA PHE A 40 2.27 1.68 -7.59
C PHE A 40 2.48 1.18 -6.16
N ILE A 41 1.52 0.38 -5.69
CA ILE A 41 1.72 -0.42 -4.48
C ILE A 41 2.75 -1.51 -4.76
N VAL A 42 3.74 -1.64 -3.87
CA VAL A 42 4.77 -2.68 -3.92
C VAL A 42 4.70 -3.53 -2.66
N ILE A 43 4.64 -4.85 -2.83
CA ILE A 43 4.74 -5.81 -1.71
C ILE A 43 5.98 -6.72 -1.85
N PRO A 44 6.54 -7.19 -0.74
CA PRO A 44 7.55 -8.26 -0.75
C PRO A 44 7.02 -9.60 -1.28
N MET A 45 7.91 -10.37 -1.91
CA MET A 45 7.62 -11.73 -2.39
C MET A 45 7.00 -12.66 -1.32
N PRO A 46 7.40 -12.64 -0.03
CA PRO A 46 6.80 -13.49 0.99
C PRO A 46 5.30 -13.24 1.19
N ILE A 47 4.84 -11.98 1.09
CA ILE A 47 3.42 -11.65 1.17
C ILE A 47 2.67 -12.23 -0.03
N ALA A 48 3.24 -12.07 -1.22
CA ALA A 48 2.66 -12.61 -2.45
C ALA A 48 2.54 -14.14 -2.41
N LYS A 49 3.59 -14.83 -1.93
CA LYS A 49 3.60 -16.29 -1.75
C LYS A 49 2.58 -16.74 -0.71
N TYR A 50 2.51 -16.06 0.43
CA TYR A 50 1.53 -16.36 1.48
C TYR A 50 0.09 -16.29 0.95
N LEU A 51 -0.23 -15.22 0.22
CA LEU A 51 -1.54 -15.03 -0.41
C LEU A 51 -1.78 -15.96 -1.62
N GLY A 52 -0.75 -16.61 -2.16
CA GLY A 52 -0.88 -17.44 -3.36
C GLY A 52 -1.15 -16.64 -4.64
N LEU A 53 -0.59 -15.43 -4.76
CA LEU A 53 -0.84 -14.55 -5.89
C LEU A 53 -0.37 -15.16 -7.23
N LYS A 54 -1.16 -14.96 -8.28
CA LYS A 54 -0.78 -15.27 -9.66
C LYS A 54 0.13 -14.17 -10.22
N LEU A 55 1.44 -14.41 -10.20
CA LEU A 55 2.46 -13.45 -10.63
C LEU A 55 2.67 -13.48 -12.14
N LYS A 56 2.77 -12.29 -12.75
CA LYS A 56 3.22 -12.10 -14.13
C LYS A 56 4.53 -11.31 -14.13
N LYS A 57 5.51 -11.72 -14.92
CA LYS A 57 6.76 -10.95 -15.04
C LYS A 57 6.46 -9.55 -15.59
N ALA A 58 7.03 -8.54 -14.96
CA ALA A 58 6.82 -7.13 -15.32
C ALA A 58 8.12 -6.43 -15.75
N GLY A 59 9.26 -7.13 -15.69
CA GLY A 59 10.58 -6.62 -16.08
C GLY A 59 11.57 -6.70 -14.93
N ALA A 60 12.69 -6.00 -15.08
CA ALA A 60 13.64 -5.71 -14.02
C ALA A 60 13.68 -4.19 -13.80
N VAL A 61 13.90 -3.75 -12.56
CA VAL A 61 14.09 -2.34 -12.24
C VAL A 61 15.37 -2.13 -11.45
N ASP A 62 16.04 -1.05 -11.77
CA ASP A 62 17.12 -0.52 -10.95
C ASP A 62 16.53 0.15 -9.71
N THR A 63 16.86 -0.40 -8.55
CA THR A 63 16.59 0.24 -7.26
C THR A 63 17.88 0.82 -6.70
N ALA A 64 17.79 1.70 -5.71
CA ALA A 64 18.97 2.19 -4.99
C ALA A 64 19.81 1.06 -4.34
N GLY A 65 19.29 -0.17 -4.27
CA GLY A 65 20.02 -1.37 -3.82
C GLY A 65 20.34 -2.38 -4.92
N GLY A 66 20.33 -1.99 -6.20
CA GLY A 66 20.63 -2.85 -7.35
C GLY A 66 19.41 -3.24 -8.19
N GLU A 67 19.67 -4.00 -9.26
CA GLU A 67 18.65 -4.52 -10.17
C GLU A 67 17.82 -5.62 -9.49
N THR A 68 16.49 -5.52 -9.52
CA THR A 68 15.62 -6.59 -9.01
C THR A 68 14.51 -6.93 -10.00
N LEU A 69 14.12 -8.20 -9.99
CA LEU A 69 12.97 -8.68 -10.76
C LEU A 69 11.68 -8.12 -10.17
N LEU A 70 10.85 -7.59 -11.05
CA LEU A 70 9.52 -7.11 -10.73
C LEU A 70 8.47 -8.03 -11.35
N PHE A 71 7.45 -8.32 -10.54
CA PHE A 71 6.26 -9.02 -10.98
C PHE A 71 5.04 -8.13 -10.77
N LYS A 72 3.98 -8.39 -11.53
CA LYS A 72 2.65 -7.79 -11.36
C LYS A 72 1.66 -8.84 -10.89
N ALA A 73 0.73 -8.44 -10.05
CA ALA A 73 -0.39 -9.24 -9.60
C ALA A 73 -1.62 -8.36 -9.37
N LYS A 74 -2.79 -8.98 -9.20
CA LYS A 74 -4.00 -8.29 -8.75
C LYS A 74 -4.49 -8.86 -7.43
N LEU A 75 -4.95 -8.01 -6.53
CA LEU A 75 -5.49 -8.38 -5.23
C LEU A 75 -6.51 -7.35 -4.72
N HIS A 76 -7.13 -7.62 -3.58
CA HIS A 76 -7.94 -6.64 -2.85
C HIS A 76 -7.15 -6.08 -1.67
N MET A 77 -7.35 -4.80 -1.37
CA MET A 77 -6.74 -4.13 -0.22
C MET A 77 -7.81 -3.48 0.65
N ILE A 78 -7.61 -3.51 1.96
CA ILE A 78 -8.37 -2.72 2.92
C ILE A 78 -7.43 -1.70 3.53
N LEU A 79 -7.77 -0.41 3.46
CA LEU A 79 -7.08 0.68 4.15
C LEU A 79 -7.85 1.05 5.42
N GLY A 80 -7.15 1.20 6.54
CA GLY A 80 -7.76 1.56 7.83
C GLY A 80 -7.97 0.36 8.76
N LYS A 81 -8.62 0.56 9.91
CA LYS A 81 -8.88 -0.50 10.91
C LYS A 81 -10.32 -0.42 11.43
N LYS A 82 -10.89 -1.58 11.80
CA LYS A 82 -12.23 -1.73 12.40
C LYS A 82 -13.32 -1.08 11.54
N GLU A 83 -14.24 -0.31 12.13
CA GLU A 83 -15.39 0.31 11.46
C GLU A 83 -15.04 1.44 10.50
N LYS A 84 -13.78 1.93 10.54
CA LYS A 84 -13.29 2.97 9.65
C LYS A 84 -12.27 2.37 8.70
N ASN A 85 -12.77 1.86 7.58
CA ASN A 85 -11.96 1.30 6.52
C ASN A 85 -12.54 1.59 5.13
N VAL A 86 -11.68 1.49 4.12
CA VAL A 86 -12.07 1.55 2.70
C VAL A 86 -11.50 0.33 2.00
N LYS A 87 -12.30 -0.26 1.10
CA LYS A 87 -11.94 -1.44 0.32
C LYS A 87 -11.60 -1.06 -1.10
N TYR A 88 -10.43 -1.50 -1.54
CA TYR A 88 -9.93 -1.44 -2.90
C TYR A 88 -10.06 -2.81 -3.52
N HIS A 89 -10.77 -2.89 -4.65
CA HIS A 89 -11.05 -4.16 -5.29
C HIS A 89 -10.21 -4.34 -6.56
N ASN A 90 -9.57 -5.52 -6.68
CA ASN A 90 -8.89 -5.96 -7.89
C ASN A 90 -7.84 -4.94 -8.41
N ILE A 91 -7.08 -4.36 -7.48
CA ILE A 91 -6.02 -3.40 -7.78
C ILE A 91 -4.80 -4.12 -8.34
N GLU A 92 -4.13 -3.51 -9.33
CA GLU A 92 -2.83 -3.98 -9.79
C GLU A 92 -1.75 -3.52 -8.82
N ILE A 93 -0.88 -4.46 -8.45
CA ILE A 93 0.24 -4.23 -7.56
C ILE A 93 1.52 -4.79 -8.18
N HIS A 94 2.65 -4.31 -7.69
CA HIS A 94 3.96 -4.83 -7.99
C HIS A 94 4.47 -5.70 -6.85
N VAL A 95 5.17 -6.78 -7.20
CA VAL A 95 5.82 -7.68 -6.24
C VAL A 95 7.32 -7.61 -6.50
N SER A 96 8.04 -7.19 -5.47
CA SER A 96 9.51 -7.12 -5.53
C SER A 96 10.11 -8.50 -5.31
N GLY A 97 11.16 -8.83 -6.07
CA GLY A 97 12.02 -9.98 -5.79
C GLY A 97 12.90 -9.79 -4.56
N ARG A 98 12.97 -8.58 -3.99
CA ARG A 98 13.64 -8.28 -2.73
C ARG A 98 12.71 -8.53 -1.54
N ASP A 99 13.26 -9.15 -0.51
CA ASP A 99 12.54 -9.47 0.73
C ASP A 99 12.79 -8.41 1.84
N ASP A 100 13.71 -7.47 1.61
CA ASP A 100 14.16 -6.46 2.58
C ASP A 100 13.46 -5.09 2.44
N ILE A 101 12.33 -5.05 1.73
CA ILE A 101 11.54 -3.82 1.56
C ILE A 101 10.26 -3.85 2.41
N PRO A 102 9.79 -2.72 2.95
CA PRO A 102 8.45 -2.65 3.52
C PRO A 102 7.39 -2.73 2.42
N VAL A 103 6.13 -2.85 2.81
CA VAL A 103 5.02 -2.58 1.88
C VAL A 103 5.01 -1.09 1.57
N LEU A 104 5.07 -0.75 0.29
CA LEU A 104 5.04 0.62 -0.21
C LEU A 104 3.68 0.90 -0.83
N ILE A 105 3.10 2.05 -0.50
CA ILE A 105 1.88 2.57 -1.11
C ILE A 105 2.28 3.75 -1.98
N GLY A 106 2.35 3.50 -3.29
CA GLY A 106 2.59 4.53 -4.30
C GLY A 106 1.37 5.42 -4.55
N ARG A 107 1.50 6.31 -5.54
CA ARG A 107 0.47 7.28 -5.90
C ARG A 107 -0.88 6.64 -6.23
N HIS A 108 -0.89 5.61 -7.09
CA HIS A 108 -2.11 4.93 -7.49
C HIS A 108 -2.43 3.74 -6.58
N PRO A 109 -3.67 3.60 -6.06
CA PRO A 109 -4.79 4.56 -6.13
C PRO A 109 -4.83 5.54 -4.93
N VAL A 110 -4.03 5.32 -3.89
CA VAL A 110 -4.27 5.95 -2.57
C VAL A 110 -4.04 7.47 -2.59
N PHE A 111 -3.00 7.98 -3.23
CA PHE A 111 -2.79 9.44 -3.29
C PHE A 111 -3.78 10.12 -4.23
N GLU A 112 -4.37 9.39 -5.17
CA GLU A 112 -5.40 9.92 -6.07
C GLU A 112 -6.74 10.09 -5.34
N ASP A 113 -7.04 9.18 -4.41
CA ASP A 113 -8.28 9.21 -3.63
C ASP A 113 -8.23 10.14 -2.41
N TYR A 114 -7.04 10.52 -1.95
CA TYR A 114 -6.86 11.26 -0.70
C TYR A 114 -5.91 12.45 -0.82
N GLU A 115 -6.32 13.58 -0.23
CA GLU A 115 -5.40 14.63 0.19
C GLU A 115 -4.61 14.10 1.40
N ILE A 116 -3.28 14.01 1.25
CA ILE A 116 -2.38 13.52 2.29
C ILE A 116 -1.68 14.68 2.99
N ILE A 117 -1.89 14.79 4.30
CA ILE A 117 -1.37 15.90 5.11
C ILE A 117 -0.47 15.35 6.21
N PHE A 118 0.80 15.78 6.22
CA PHE A 118 1.78 15.48 7.25
C PHE A 118 1.82 16.61 8.28
N ARG A 119 1.20 16.41 9.45
CA ARG A 119 1.25 17.36 10.57
C ARG A 119 2.28 16.90 11.61
N LYS A 120 3.55 17.16 11.32
CA LYS A 120 4.67 16.66 12.13
C LYS A 120 4.66 17.17 13.56
N ASN A 121 4.35 18.46 13.76
CA ASN A 121 4.25 19.08 15.08
C ASN A 121 3.19 18.42 15.99
N ALA A 122 2.14 17.84 15.41
CA ALA A 122 1.08 17.14 16.12
C ALA A 122 1.24 15.61 16.08
N ASN A 123 2.32 15.08 15.48
CA ASN A 123 2.49 13.65 15.19
C ASN A 123 1.28 13.03 14.48
N GLN A 124 0.70 13.73 13.49
CA GLN A 124 -0.48 13.29 12.75
C GLN A 124 -0.17 13.11 11.26
N LEU A 125 -0.66 12.00 10.71
CA LEU A 125 -0.81 11.76 9.28
C LEU A 125 -2.30 11.72 8.98
N ILE A 126 -2.76 12.60 8.09
CA ILE A 126 -4.19 12.74 7.77
C ILE A 126 -4.39 12.37 6.30
N LEU A 127 -5.34 11.48 6.03
CA LEU A 127 -5.81 11.17 4.68
C LEU A 127 -7.25 11.65 4.58
N ARG A 128 -7.52 12.67 3.77
CA ARG A 128 -8.85 13.23 3.57
C ARG A 128 -9.35 12.87 2.18
N SER A 129 -10.47 12.15 2.09
CA SER A 129 -11.03 11.71 0.82
C SER A 129 -11.29 12.90 -0.08
N ILE A 130 -10.76 12.87 -1.29
CA ILE A 130 -11.10 13.78 -2.37
C ILE A 130 -12.40 13.24 -2.95
N LEU A 131 -13.50 13.97 -2.79
CA LEU A 131 -14.76 13.59 -3.42
C LEU A 131 -14.55 13.72 -4.93
N SER A 132 -14.65 12.61 -5.67
CA SER A 132 -14.99 12.63 -7.09
C SER A 132 -16.42 12.15 -7.29
#